data_AF-A0A1Q7CR16-F1
#
_entry.id   AF-A0A1Q7CR16-F1
#
_cell.length_a   1.000
_cell.length_b   1.000
_cell.length_c   1.000
_cell.angle_alpha   90.00
_cell.angle_beta   90.00
_cell.angle_gamma   90.00
#
_symmetry.space_group_name_H-M   'P 1'
#
loop_
_entity.id
_entity.type
_entity.pdbx_description
1 polymer ?
#
loop_
_entity_poly.entity_id
_entity_poly.type
_entity_poly.pdbx_seq_one_letter_code
_entity_poly.pdbx_strand_id
1 'polypeptide(L)'
;MVASSGRWRNLGAAAGAATAVLFAIFDVYQWAAAYASDHFHNDFTFYYVAAKIGLGQGWSSIYDLSLQQAQLDMLGSGIKVAELARYISPPPVAWLALPLTPLPYAAGYWVWSALLLAALAGTWYLAAAVGWLPVIYGLQLGQPGMFVALGVAGSYALLRAERPLLAGLALGLLALKPQLAFLAPLALLAARQDRAFLGSVIAVGALAGASALALGFDGLGAYEARLSFAASVPVNRELTLA
;
A
#
# COMPACT_ATOMS: atom_id res chain seq x y z
N MET A 1 -29.10 -30.13 31.13
CA MET A 1 -28.78 -29.81 29.72
C MET A 1 -28.35 -28.34 29.63
N VAL A 2 -27.10 -28.13 29.19
CA VAL A 2 -26.49 -26.95 28.55
C VAL A 2 -26.85 -25.53 29.07
N ALA A 3 -26.07 -25.02 30.03
CA ALA A 3 -25.95 -23.58 30.35
C ALA A 3 -24.48 -23.08 30.32
N SER A 4 -23.55 -23.89 29.79
CA SER A 4 -22.11 -23.61 29.81
C SER A 4 -21.59 -22.82 28.60
N SER A 5 -22.36 -22.68 27.52
CA SER A 5 -21.86 -22.14 26.25
C SER A 5 -21.58 -20.63 26.27
N GLY A 6 -22.35 -19.84 27.02
CA GLY A 6 -22.20 -18.38 27.07
C GLY A 6 -20.94 -17.92 27.80
N ARG A 7 -20.60 -18.55 28.93
CA ARG A 7 -19.44 -18.18 29.75
C ARG A 7 -18.12 -18.44 29.03
N TRP A 8 -17.96 -19.61 28.41
CA TRP A 8 -16.76 -19.95 27.65
C TRP A 8 -16.61 -19.07 26.40
N ARG A 9 -17.72 -18.70 25.75
CA ARG A 9 -17.70 -17.76 24.62
C ARG A 9 -17.27 -16.36 25.05
N ASN A 10 -17.77 -15.86 26.18
CA ASN A 10 -17.40 -14.55 26.72
C ASN A 10 -15.94 -14.53 27.19
N LEU A 11 -15.47 -15.60 27.84
CA LEU A 11 -14.07 -15.74 28.24
C LEU A 11 -13.15 -15.82 27.02
N GLY A 12 -13.54 -16.58 25.98
CA GLY A 12 -12.80 -16.64 24.72
C GLY A 12 -12.72 -15.29 24.01
N ALA A 13 -13.83 -14.53 23.97
CA ALA A 13 -13.85 -13.19 23.40
C ALA A 13 -12.98 -12.20 24.20
N ALA A 14 -13.05 -12.24 25.53
CA ALA A 14 -12.24 -11.39 26.40
C ALA A 14 -10.74 -11.72 26.30
N ALA A 15 -10.39 -13.00 26.27
CA ALA A 15 -9.02 -13.45 26.05
C ALA A 15 -8.50 -13.01 24.68
N GLY A 16 -9.29 -13.20 23.62
CA GLY A 16 -8.94 -12.74 22.27
C GLY A 16 -8.75 -11.22 22.20
N ALA A 17 -9.62 -10.44 22.84
CA ALA A 17 -9.49 -8.99 22.90
C ALA A 17 -8.23 -8.55 23.67
N ALA A 18 -7.95 -9.17 24.82
CA ALA A 18 -6.75 -8.87 25.60
C ALA A 18 -5.47 -9.21 24.83
N THR A 19 -5.44 -10.38 24.18
CA THR A 19 -4.33 -10.77 23.30
C THR A 19 -4.14 -9.79 22.16
N ALA A 20 -5.21 -9.35 21.50
CA ALA A 20 -5.14 -8.38 20.41
C ALA A 20 -4.61 -7.00 20.88
N VAL A 21 -5.03 -6.54 22.06
CA VAL A 21 -4.52 -5.30 22.66
C VAL A 21 -3.02 -5.41 22.97
N LEU A 22 -2.58 -6.52 23.57
CA LEU A 22 -1.17 -6.74 23.87
C LEU A 22 -0.31 -6.78 22.60
N PHE A 23 -0.78 -7.44 21.54
CA PHE A 23 -0.11 -7.43 20.24
C PHE A 23 -0.07 -6.01 19.64
N ALA A 24 -1.17 -5.25 19.67
CA ALA A 24 -1.14 -3.87 19.18
C ALA A 24 -0.16 -2.98 19.95
N ILE A 25 -0.05 -3.13 21.27
CA ILE A 25 0.95 -2.38 22.07
C ILE A 25 2.37 -2.78 21.67
N PHE A 26 2.65 -4.09 21.58
CA PHE A 26 3.94 -4.59 21.12
C PHE A 26 4.27 -4.09 19.70
N ASP A 27 3.26 -4.04 18.84
CA ASP A 27 3.40 -3.60 17.46
C ASP A 27 3.78 -2.11 17.37
N VAL A 28 3.09 -1.27 18.14
CA VAL A 28 3.40 0.16 18.25
C VAL A 28 4.81 0.38 18.84
N TYR A 29 5.19 -0.43 19.83
CA TYR A 29 6.54 -0.38 20.40
C TYR A 29 7.62 -0.72 19.36
N GLN A 30 7.48 -1.82 18.64
CA GLN A 30 8.43 -2.23 17.59
C GLN A 30 8.53 -1.19 16.48
N TRP A 31 7.40 -0.62 16.08
CA TRP A 31 7.35 0.47 15.10
C TRP A 31 8.12 1.71 15.59
N ALA A 32 7.85 2.16 16.82
CA ALA A 32 8.53 3.31 17.40
C ALA A 32 10.03 3.06 17.61
N ALA A 33 10.41 1.86 18.03
CA ALA A 33 11.79 1.45 18.19
C ALA A 33 12.54 1.44 16.85
N ALA A 34 11.93 0.90 15.79
CA ALA A 34 12.51 0.91 14.44
C ALA A 34 12.67 2.33 13.90
N TYR A 35 11.66 3.18 14.09
CA TYR A 35 11.74 4.60 13.71
C TYR A 35 12.85 5.33 14.48
N ALA A 36 13.00 5.06 15.78
CA ALA A 36 14.04 5.66 16.60
C ALA A 36 15.45 5.18 16.21
N SER A 37 15.61 3.94 15.77
CA SER A 37 16.89 3.41 15.29
C SER A 37 17.26 3.96 13.92
N ASP A 38 16.31 3.96 12.98
CA ASP A 38 16.51 4.44 11.62
C ASP A 38 15.16 4.79 10.97
N HIS A 39 14.84 6.07 10.96
CA HIS A 39 13.57 6.56 10.42
C HIS A 39 13.52 6.60 8.89
N PHE A 40 14.61 6.27 8.18
CA PHE A 40 14.65 6.25 6.72
C PHE A 40 14.49 4.84 6.15
N HIS A 41 14.80 3.78 6.90
CA HIS A 41 14.65 2.40 6.43
C HIS A 41 13.19 1.92 6.43
N ASN A 42 12.39 2.51 5.54
CA ASN A 42 11.00 2.15 5.25
C ASN A 42 10.67 2.52 3.78
N ASP A 43 9.57 1.98 3.27
CA ASP A 43 9.18 2.19 1.87
C ASP A 43 8.69 3.61 1.59
N PHE A 44 8.15 4.30 2.60
CA PHE A 44 7.71 5.69 2.45
C PHE A 44 8.86 6.62 2.05
N THR A 45 10.10 6.37 2.50
CA THR A 45 11.29 7.06 1.99
C THR A 45 11.38 7.02 0.47
N PHE A 46 11.22 5.84 -0.13
CA PHE A 46 11.28 5.70 -1.58
C PHE A 46 10.08 6.35 -2.28
N TYR A 47 8.90 6.37 -1.66
CA TYR A 47 7.72 7.05 -2.21
C TYR A 47 7.90 8.57 -2.20
N TYR A 48 8.42 9.11 -1.09
CA TYR A 48 8.72 10.52 -0.92
C TYR A 48 9.80 10.98 -1.91
N VAL A 49 10.89 10.20 -2.03
CA VAL A 49 11.96 10.44 -3.00
C VAL A 49 11.43 10.42 -4.43
N ALA A 50 10.65 9.40 -4.82
CA ALA A 50 10.07 9.32 -6.16
C ALA A 50 9.15 10.51 -6.46
N ALA A 51 8.34 10.95 -5.49
CA ALA A 51 7.49 12.13 -5.64
C ALA A 51 8.31 13.43 -5.79
N LYS A 52 9.41 13.59 -5.05
CA LYS A 52 10.35 14.72 -5.21
C LYS A 52 11.00 14.73 -6.59
N ILE A 53 11.40 13.57 -7.10
CA ILE A 53 11.94 13.43 -8.48
C ILE A 53 10.86 13.82 -9.48
N GLY A 54 9.63 13.32 -9.32
CA GLY A 54 8.51 13.64 -10.21
C GLY A 54 8.24 15.14 -10.31
N LEU A 55 8.31 15.86 -9.18
CA LEU A 55 8.15 17.32 -9.13
C LEU A 55 9.34 18.09 -9.72
N GLY A 56 10.57 17.65 -9.44
CA GLY A 56 11.77 18.42 -9.78
C GLY A 56 12.38 18.10 -11.15
N GLN A 57 12.31 16.84 -11.56
CA GLN A 57 13.00 16.28 -12.75
C GLN A 57 12.03 15.61 -13.73
N GLY A 58 10.72 15.68 -13.46
CA GLY A 58 9.67 15.08 -14.28
C GLY A 58 9.34 13.64 -13.88
N TRP A 59 8.09 13.25 -14.14
CA TRP A 59 7.57 11.94 -13.79
C TRP A 59 8.20 10.78 -14.58
N SER A 60 8.70 11.02 -15.79
CA SER A 60 9.46 10.04 -16.57
C SER A 60 10.75 9.59 -15.88
N SER A 61 11.28 10.41 -14.96
CA SER A 61 12.58 10.21 -14.32
C SER A 61 12.51 9.46 -12.98
N ILE A 62 11.32 9.12 -12.47
CA ILE A 62 11.15 8.56 -11.11
C ILE A 62 11.85 7.21 -10.89
N TYR A 63 12.14 6.48 -11.97
CA TYR A 63 12.85 5.19 -11.94
C TYR A 63 14.36 5.29 -12.19
N ASP A 64 14.91 6.51 -12.36
CA ASP A 64 16.35 6.71 -12.50
C ASP A 64 17.05 6.49 -11.15
N LEU A 65 18.00 5.54 -11.11
CA LEU A 65 18.68 5.16 -9.86
C LEU A 65 19.64 6.22 -9.36
N SER A 66 20.25 6.99 -10.27
CA SER A 66 21.18 8.07 -9.90
C SER A 66 20.43 9.22 -9.24
N LEU A 67 19.24 9.56 -9.75
CA LEU A 67 18.37 10.56 -9.14
C LEU A 67 17.80 10.07 -7.80
N GLN A 68 17.41 8.79 -7.70
CA GLN A 68 17.01 8.20 -6.42
C GLN A 68 18.12 8.27 -5.38
N GLN A 69 19.35 7.89 -5.75
CA GLN A 69 20.50 7.97 -4.84
C GLN A 69 20.79 9.41 -4.42
N ALA A 70 20.78 10.36 -5.36
CA ALA A 70 21.03 11.77 -5.06
C ALA A 70 20.00 12.34 -4.08
N GLN A 71 18.72 12.01 -4.25
CA GLN A 71 17.66 12.43 -3.32
C GLN A 71 17.79 11.76 -1.94
N LEU A 72 18.15 10.46 -1.89
CA LEU A 72 18.42 9.77 -0.63
C LEU A 72 19.60 10.36 0.14
N ASP A 73 20.65 10.78 -0.58
CA ASP A 73 21.80 11.46 0.00
C ASP A 73 21.43 12.87 0.50
N MET A 74 20.58 13.60 -0.24
CA MET A 74 20.04 14.91 0.21
C MET A 74 19.19 14.81 1.48
N LEU A 75 18.46 13.71 1.67
CA LEU A 75 17.73 13.44 2.91
C LEU A 75 18.66 13.10 4.08
N GLY A 76 19.94 12.80 3.82
CA GLY A 76 20.88 12.31 4.83
C GLY A 76 20.56 10.88 5.29
N SER A 77 19.90 10.09 4.45
CA SER A 77 19.39 8.77 4.85
C SER A 77 20.46 7.72 5.10
N GLY A 78 21.66 7.88 4.51
CA GLY A 78 22.70 6.85 4.50
C GLY A 78 22.36 5.60 3.66
N ILE A 79 21.14 5.52 3.12
CA ILE A 79 20.69 4.40 2.28
C ILE A 79 21.43 4.44 0.94
N LYS A 80 21.95 3.29 0.54
CA LYS A 80 22.52 3.09 -0.79
C LYS A 80 21.59 2.26 -1.65
N VAL A 81 21.32 2.78 -2.85
CA VAL A 81 20.48 2.13 -3.85
C VAL A 81 21.13 0.80 -4.20
N ALA A 82 20.44 -0.27 -3.86
CA ALA A 82 20.91 -1.65 -4.01
C ALA A 82 19.76 -2.53 -4.53
N GLU A 83 19.93 -3.85 -4.48
CA GLU A 83 18.94 -4.82 -5.00
C GLU A 83 17.53 -4.60 -4.47
N LEU A 84 17.39 -4.42 -3.16
CA LEU A 84 16.09 -4.26 -2.49
C LEU A 84 15.78 -2.81 -2.09
N ALA A 85 16.77 -1.91 -2.12
CA ALA A 85 16.66 -0.53 -1.63
C ALA A 85 16.44 0.46 -2.78
N ARG A 86 15.26 0.44 -3.41
CA ARG A 86 14.93 1.36 -4.51
C ARG A 86 13.43 1.51 -4.72
N TYR A 87 13.02 2.60 -5.36
CA TYR A 87 11.64 2.76 -5.81
C TYR A 87 11.38 1.94 -7.09
N ILE A 88 10.43 1.01 -6.98
CA ILE A 88 9.93 0.16 -8.06
C ILE A 88 8.39 0.08 -8.07
N SER A 89 7.72 0.82 -7.19
CA SER A 89 6.25 0.83 -7.15
C SER A 89 5.67 1.59 -8.35
N PRO A 90 4.38 1.35 -8.69
CA PRO A 90 3.69 2.11 -9.74
C PRO A 90 3.56 3.61 -9.40
N PRO A 91 3.47 4.51 -10.40
CA PRO A 91 3.38 5.95 -10.18
C PRO A 91 2.29 6.41 -9.19
N PRO A 92 1.09 5.80 -9.14
CA PRO A 92 0.07 6.17 -8.15
C PRO A 92 0.54 6.09 -6.69
N VAL A 93 1.52 5.23 -6.37
CA VAL A 93 2.10 5.17 -5.02
C VAL A 93 2.91 6.44 -4.71
N ALA A 94 3.69 6.95 -5.68
CA ALA A 94 4.39 8.23 -5.51
C ALA A 94 3.42 9.41 -5.48
N TRP A 95 2.34 9.36 -6.27
CA TRP A 95 1.31 10.40 -6.25
C TRP A 95 0.60 10.51 -4.91
N LEU A 96 0.42 9.41 -4.19
CA LEU A 96 -0.10 9.45 -2.82
C LEU A 96 0.85 10.14 -1.83
N ALA A 97 2.17 10.04 -2.04
CA ALA A 97 3.17 10.72 -1.23
C ALA A 97 3.37 12.20 -1.62
N LEU A 98 2.99 12.57 -2.85
CA LEU A 98 3.11 13.93 -3.40
C LEU A 98 2.64 15.05 -2.45
N PRO A 99 1.42 15.01 -1.87
CA PRO A 99 0.95 16.08 -0.97
C PRO A 99 1.77 16.20 0.32
N LEU A 100 2.58 15.20 0.66
CA LEU A 100 3.43 15.18 1.84
C LEU A 100 4.84 15.72 1.57
N THR A 101 5.23 15.86 0.30
CA THR A 101 6.55 16.38 -0.10
C THR A 101 6.87 17.81 0.35
N PRO A 102 5.92 18.73 0.60
CA PRO A 102 6.22 20.03 1.19
C PRO A 102 6.64 19.95 2.66
N LEU A 103 6.30 18.87 3.36
CA LEU A 103 6.64 18.67 4.77
C LEU A 103 8.09 18.19 4.92
N PRO A 104 8.75 18.50 6.04
CA PRO A 104 9.96 17.79 6.46
C PRO A 104 9.70 16.28 6.48
N TYR A 105 10.69 15.48 6.08
CA TYR A 105 10.52 14.03 5.90
C TYR A 105 9.86 13.34 7.10
N ALA A 106 10.34 13.61 8.32
CA ALA A 106 9.77 13.05 9.55
C ALA A 106 8.27 13.34 9.66
N ALA A 107 7.86 14.61 9.50
CA ALA A 107 6.46 15.00 9.55
C ALA A 107 5.64 14.32 8.44
N GLY A 108 6.20 14.21 7.23
CA GLY A 108 5.59 13.46 6.13
C GLY A 108 5.36 11.99 6.48
N TYR A 109 6.33 11.33 7.09
CA TYR A 109 6.24 9.93 7.51
C TYR A 109 5.18 9.72 8.62
N TRP A 110 5.12 10.63 9.60
CA TRP A 110 4.09 10.57 10.66
C TRP A 110 2.68 10.75 10.08
N VAL A 111 2.49 11.70 9.16
CA VAL A 111 1.20 11.89 8.47
C VAL A 111 0.85 10.66 7.64
N TRP A 112 1.81 10.11 6.89
CA TRP A 112 1.60 8.88 6.13
C TRP A 112 1.18 7.70 7.00
N SER A 113 1.86 7.51 8.13
CA SER A 113 1.56 6.46 9.11
C SER A 113 0.16 6.64 9.73
N ALA A 114 -0.23 7.88 10.03
CA ALA A 114 -1.58 8.17 10.51
C ALA A 114 -2.66 7.86 9.46
N LEU A 115 -2.40 8.16 8.18
CA LEU A 115 -3.30 7.82 7.08
C LEU A 115 -3.45 6.30 6.90
N LEU A 116 -2.36 5.54 7.04
CA LEU A 116 -2.39 4.08 7.01
C LEU A 116 -3.23 3.52 8.16
N LEU A 117 -3.05 4.02 9.39
CA LEU A 117 -3.86 3.63 10.55
C LEU A 117 -5.35 3.98 10.36
N ALA A 118 -5.65 5.15 9.79
CA ALA A 118 -7.02 5.54 9.47
C ALA A 118 -7.64 4.59 8.42
N ALA A 119 -6.86 4.20 7.40
CA ALA A 119 -7.33 3.26 6.39
C ALA A 119 -7.58 1.86 6.97
N LEU A 120 -6.72 1.40 7.89
CA LEU A 120 -6.92 0.17 8.63
C LEU A 120 -8.20 0.22 9.48
N ALA A 121 -8.39 1.28 10.25
CA ALA A 121 -9.59 1.47 11.07
C ALA A 121 -10.87 1.50 10.21
N GLY A 122 -10.82 2.20 9.08
CA GLY A 122 -11.92 2.20 8.09
C GLY A 122 -12.20 0.81 7.52
N THR A 123 -11.15 0.03 7.24
CA THR A 123 -11.28 -1.36 6.77
C THR A 123 -12.03 -2.22 7.80
N TRP A 124 -11.64 -2.15 9.07
CA TRP A 124 -12.30 -2.89 10.15
C TRP A 124 -13.75 -2.46 10.34
N TYR A 125 -14.03 -1.16 10.28
CA TYR A 125 -15.38 -0.62 10.38
C TYR A 125 -16.30 -1.16 9.27
N LEU A 126 -15.80 -1.24 8.04
CA LEU A 126 -16.61 -1.61 6.87
C LEU A 126 -16.78 -3.12 6.67
N ALA A 127 -15.77 -3.93 7.04
CA ALA A 127 -15.75 -5.35 6.73
C ALA A 127 -15.85 -6.27 7.97
N ALA A 128 -15.89 -5.72 9.19
CA ALA A 128 -15.82 -6.48 10.45
C ALA A 128 -14.68 -7.52 10.46
N ALA A 129 -13.58 -7.19 9.78
CA ALA A 129 -12.48 -8.12 9.53
C ALA A 129 -11.57 -8.19 10.77
N VAL A 130 -11.40 -9.40 11.31
CA VAL A 130 -10.46 -9.69 12.41
C VAL A 130 -9.17 -10.25 11.80
N GLY A 131 -8.41 -9.42 11.09
CA GLY A 131 -7.12 -9.79 10.51
C GLY A 131 -6.02 -8.90 11.09
N TRP A 132 -5.11 -9.49 11.87
CA TRP A 132 -4.09 -8.75 12.64
C TRP A 132 -2.65 -8.92 12.12
N LEU A 133 -2.37 -9.85 11.20
CA LEU A 133 -0.99 -10.18 10.79
C LEU A 133 -0.76 -10.01 9.26
N PRO A 134 0.35 -9.39 8.79
CA PRO A 134 1.30 -8.53 9.49
C PRO A 134 0.98 -7.05 9.19
N VAL A 135 -0.06 -6.52 9.84
CA VAL A 135 -0.35 -5.07 9.80
C VAL A 135 0.88 -4.29 10.26
N ILE A 136 1.64 -4.84 11.21
CA ILE A 136 2.84 -4.21 11.76
C ILE A 136 3.96 -3.99 10.73
N TYR A 137 4.33 -5.03 9.95
CA TYR A 137 5.36 -4.88 8.92
C TYR A 137 4.88 -3.92 7.83
N GLY A 138 3.58 -3.95 7.53
CA GLY A 138 2.98 -2.97 6.64
C GLY A 138 3.09 -1.53 7.16
N LEU A 139 2.88 -1.32 8.48
CA LEU A 139 2.98 0.01 9.09
C LEU A 139 4.43 0.49 9.21
N GLN A 140 5.33 -0.39 9.65
CA GLN A 140 6.76 -0.13 9.79
C GLN A 140 7.44 0.19 8.47
N LEU A 141 7.06 -0.54 7.41
CA LEU A 141 7.54 -0.23 6.07
C LEU A 141 6.75 0.90 5.41
N GLY A 142 5.63 1.36 5.97
CA GLY A 142 4.77 2.36 5.32
C GLY A 142 4.11 1.83 4.04
N GLN A 143 3.86 0.53 3.93
CA GLN A 143 3.29 -0.13 2.76
C GLN A 143 1.85 0.36 2.46
N PRO A 144 1.50 0.63 1.19
CA PRO A 144 0.16 1.07 0.80
C PRO A 144 -0.93 -0.02 0.91
N GLY A 145 -0.59 -1.21 1.43
CA GLY A 145 -1.51 -2.33 1.57
C GLY A 145 -2.77 -2.02 2.38
N MET A 146 -2.68 -1.10 3.36
CA MET A 146 -3.85 -0.68 4.15
C MET A 146 -4.84 0.14 3.32
N PHE A 147 -4.37 0.95 2.37
CA PHE A 147 -5.25 1.63 1.41
C PHE A 147 -5.92 0.63 0.46
N VAL A 148 -5.18 -0.39 0.01
CA VAL A 148 -5.74 -1.47 -0.82
C VAL A 148 -6.86 -2.20 -0.07
N ALA A 149 -6.61 -2.57 1.20
CA ALA A 149 -7.61 -3.23 2.05
C ALA A 149 -8.86 -2.36 2.24
N LEU A 150 -8.67 -1.05 2.47
CA LEU A 150 -9.77 -0.10 2.55
C LEU A 150 -10.58 -0.04 1.25
N GLY A 151 -9.92 -0.05 0.08
CA GLY A 151 -10.58 -0.08 -1.22
C GLY A 151 -11.46 -1.32 -1.40
N VAL A 152 -10.97 -2.50 -1.00
CA VAL A 152 -11.72 -3.76 -1.04
C VAL A 152 -12.92 -3.72 -0.08
N ALA A 153 -12.70 -3.31 1.18
CA ALA A 153 -13.76 -3.21 2.18
C ALA A 153 -14.82 -2.17 1.79
N GLY A 154 -14.39 -1.03 1.25
CA GLY A 154 -15.26 0.01 0.69
C GLY A 154 -16.08 -0.49 -0.49
N SER A 155 -15.45 -1.22 -1.41
CA SER A 155 -16.16 -1.87 -2.52
C SER A 155 -17.23 -2.84 -2.01
N TYR A 156 -16.91 -3.69 -1.03
CA TYR A 156 -17.87 -4.60 -0.43
C TYR A 156 -19.05 -3.86 0.22
N ALA A 157 -18.77 -2.83 1.04
CA ALA A 157 -19.81 -2.03 1.67
C ALA A 157 -20.71 -1.31 0.65
N LEU A 158 -20.12 -0.78 -0.43
CA LEU A 158 -20.86 -0.10 -1.51
C LEU A 158 -21.70 -1.07 -2.34
N LEU A 159 -21.24 -2.31 -2.55
CA LEU A 159 -22.06 -3.37 -3.18
C LEU A 159 -23.27 -3.70 -2.30
N ARG A 160 -23.08 -3.83 -0.98
CA ARG A 160 -24.19 -4.05 -0.04
C ARG A 160 -25.18 -2.89 0.03
N ALA A 161 -24.71 -1.68 -0.25
CA ALA A 161 -25.53 -0.48 -0.33
C ALA A 161 -26.13 -0.25 -1.73
N GLU A 162 -26.06 -1.22 -2.64
CA GLU A 162 -26.60 -1.15 -4.00
C GLU A 162 -26.00 0.00 -4.86
N ARG A 163 -24.74 0.37 -4.60
CA ARG A 163 -23.99 1.38 -5.36
C ARG A 163 -22.84 0.75 -6.17
N PRO A 164 -23.13 -0.17 -7.11
CA PRO A 164 -22.11 -1.02 -7.72
C PRO A 164 -21.05 -0.24 -8.51
N LEU A 165 -21.41 0.84 -9.21
CA LEU A 165 -20.43 1.65 -9.95
C LEU A 165 -19.37 2.26 -9.01
N LEU A 166 -19.80 2.81 -7.87
CA LEU A 166 -18.89 3.37 -6.88
C LEU A 166 -18.08 2.28 -6.17
N ALA A 167 -18.65 1.09 -5.99
CA ALA A 167 -17.90 -0.04 -5.48
C ALA A 167 -16.72 -0.38 -6.40
N GLY A 168 -16.97 -0.42 -7.71
CA GLY A 168 -15.93 -0.53 -8.73
C GLY A 168 -14.89 0.56 -8.64
N LEU A 169 -15.31 1.83 -8.53
CA LEU A 169 -14.38 2.96 -8.43
C LEU A 169 -13.51 2.90 -7.16
N ALA A 170 -14.04 2.42 -6.03
CA ALA A 170 -13.28 2.21 -4.80
C ALA A 170 -12.13 1.21 -4.99
N LEU A 171 -12.26 0.25 -5.92
CA LEU A 171 -11.19 -0.68 -6.28
C LEU A 171 -10.05 -0.02 -7.06
N GLY A 172 -10.14 1.26 -7.44
CA GLY A 172 -9.02 2.01 -7.98
C GLY A 172 -7.78 2.00 -7.08
N LEU A 173 -7.97 1.90 -5.75
CA LEU A 173 -6.87 1.78 -4.78
C LEU A 173 -6.04 0.50 -4.97
N LEU A 174 -6.54 -0.52 -5.68
CA LEU A 174 -5.77 -1.70 -6.00
C LEU A 174 -4.64 -1.39 -6.99
N ALA A 175 -4.68 -0.27 -7.74
CA ALA A 175 -3.60 0.17 -8.63
C ALA A 175 -2.27 0.38 -7.89
N LEU A 176 -2.30 0.55 -6.56
CA LEU A 176 -1.11 0.61 -5.71
C LEU A 176 -0.36 -0.73 -5.63
N LYS A 177 -1.05 -1.84 -5.93
CA LYS A 177 -0.50 -3.20 -6.06
C LYS A 177 -1.04 -3.84 -7.35
N PRO A 178 -0.36 -3.66 -8.50
CA PRO A 178 -0.90 -3.98 -9.83
C PRO A 178 -1.45 -5.40 -9.98
N GLN A 179 -0.85 -6.36 -9.26
CA GLN A 179 -1.29 -7.75 -9.26
C GLN A 179 -2.76 -7.89 -8.85
N LEU A 180 -3.20 -7.11 -7.85
CA LEU A 180 -4.58 -7.11 -7.37
C LEU A 180 -5.49 -6.30 -8.31
N ALA A 181 -4.99 -5.20 -8.86
CA ALA A 181 -5.73 -4.35 -9.80
C ALA A 181 -6.17 -5.10 -11.05
N PHE A 182 -5.39 -6.09 -11.48
CA PHE A 182 -5.73 -6.95 -12.61
C PHE A 182 -6.77 -8.02 -12.26
N LEU A 183 -6.65 -8.66 -11.09
CA LEU A 183 -7.52 -9.77 -10.70
C LEU A 183 -8.93 -9.34 -10.28
N ALA A 184 -9.07 -8.20 -9.60
CA ALA A 184 -10.35 -7.78 -9.04
C ALA A 184 -11.44 -7.49 -10.10
N PRO A 185 -11.17 -6.78 -11.21
CA PRO A 185 -12.14 -6.62 -12.29
C PRO A 185 -12.61 -7.96 -12.87
N LEU A 186 -11.69 -8.92 -13.06
CA LEU A 186 -12.04 -10.25 -13.57
C LEU A 186 -12.94 -11.02 -12.60
N ALA A 187 -12.67 -10.93 -11.30
CA ALA A 187 -13.53 -11.51 -10.27
C ALA A 187 -14.94 -10.90 -10.28
N LEU A 188 -15.06 -9.58 -10.44
CA LEU A 188 -16.36 -8.90 -10.56
C LEU A 188 -17.13 -9.32 -11.81
N LEU A 189 -16.42 -9.47 -12.94
CA LEU A 189 -17.02 -9.94 -14.19
C LEU A 189 -17.52 -11.38 -14.06
N ALA A 190 -16.73 -12.27 -13.46
CA ALA A 190 -17.13 -13.65 -13.18
C ALA A 190 -18.33 -13.72 -12.23
N ALA A 191 -18.40 -12.80 -11.26
CA ALA A 191 -19.52 -12.64 -10.33
C ALA A 191 -20.74 -11.91 -10.94
N ARG A 192 -20.72 -11.58 -12.25
CA ARG A 192 -21.79 -10.85 -12.97
C ARG A 192 -22.12 -9.48 -12.35
N GLN A 193 -21.14 -8.83 -11.74
CA GLN A 193 -21.28 -7.50 -11.16
C GLN A 193 -20.92 -6.42 -12.19
N ASP A 194 -21.64 -6.37 -13.30
CA ASP A 194 -21.26 -5.63 -14.51
C ASP A 194 -21.00 -4.13 -14.27
N ARG A 195 -21.82 -3.49 -13.43
CA ARG A 195 -21.65 -2.06 -13.09
C ARG A 195 -20.42 -1.83 -12.21
N ALA A 196 -20.11 -2.74 -11.30
CA ALA A 196 -18.90 -2.65 -10.48
C ALA A 196 -17.65 -2.97 -11.30
N PHE A 197 -17.75 -3.95 -12.22
CA PHE A 197 -16.71 -4.20 -13.20
C PHE A 197 -16.41 -2.92 -13.99
N LEU A 198 -17.42 -2.27 -14.56
CA LEU A 198 -17.24 -1.00 -15.29
C LEU A 198 -16.56 0.07 -14.43
N GLY A 199 -17.01 0.26 -13.19
CA GLY A 199 -16.38 1.22 -12.27
C GLY A 199 -14.91 0.90 -11.99
N SER A 200 -14.57 -0.38 -11.82
CA SER A 200 -13.19 -0.81 -11.59
C SER A 200 -12.30 -0.60 -12.81
N VAL A 201 -12.81 -0.89 -14.01
CA VAL A 201 -12.10 -0.65 -15.27
C VAL A 201 -11.88 0.85 -15.49
N ILE A 202 -12.87 1.70 -15.19
CA ILE A 202 -12.72 3.16 -15.28
C ILE A 202 -11.63 3.64 -14.32
N ALA A 203 -11.70 3.25 -13.04
CA ALA A 203 -10.73 3.72 -12.05
C ALA A 203 -9.31 3.23 -12.32
N VAL A 204 -9.13 1.92 -12.51
CA VAL A 204 -7.81 1.32 -12.77
C VAL A 204 -7.29 1.77 -14.13
N GLY A 205 -8.14 1.81 -15.16
CA GLY A 205 -7.78 2.26 -16.50
C GLY A 205 -7.37 3.74 -16.53
N ALA A 206 -8.07 4.62 -15.80
CA ALA A 206 -7.69 6.02 -15.69
C ALA A 206 -6.33 6.18 -14.99
N LEU A 207 -6.09 5.47 -13.90
CA LEU A 207 -4.80 5.50 -13.19
C LEU A 207 -3.67 4.92 -14.04
N ALA A 208 -3.91 3.82 -14.76
CA ALA A 208 -2.94 3.22 -15.67
C ALA A 208 -2.63 4.14 -16.86
N GLY A 209 -3.65 4.74 -17.47
CA GLY A 209 -3.51 5.70 -18.57
C GLY A 209 -2.76 6.95 -18.12
N ALA A 210 -3.12 7.54 -16.98
CA ALA A 210 -2.39 8.65 -16.39
C ALA A 210 -0.93 8.28 -16.08
N SER A 211 -0.68 7.05 -15.64
CA SER A 211 0.68 6.57 -15.34
C SER A 211 1.51 6.48 -16.61
N ALA A 212 0.95 5.90 -17.68
CA ALA A 212 1.62 5.80 -18.97
C ALA A 212 1.92 7.20 -19.55
N LEU A 213 0.98 8.14 -19.46
CA LEU A 213 1.18 9.52 -19.90
C LEU A 213 2.24 10.25 -19.08
N ALA A 214 2.25 10.07 -17.75
CA ALA A 214 3.22 10.71 -16.87
C ALA A 214 4.64 10.17 -17.08
N LEU A 215 4.78 8.87 -17.30
CA LEU A 215 6.07 8.22 -17.52
C LEU A 215 6.61 8.46 -18.94
N GLY A 216 5.74 8.54 -19.95
CA GLY A 216 6.15 8.50 -21.35
C GLY A 216 6.84 7.18 -21.72
N PHE A 217 7.34 7.08 -22.95
CA PHE A 217 8.00 5.85 -23.43
C PHE A 217 9.28 5.53 -22.65
N ASP A 218 10.11 6.53 -22.38
CA ASP A 218 11.38 6.33 -21.67
C ASP A 218 11.17 5.87 -20.23
N GLY A 219 10.23 6.50 -19.51
CA GLY A 219 9.89 6.12 -18.14
C GLY A 219 9.24 4.74 -18.05
N LEU A 220 8.42 4.36 -19.05
CA LEU A 220 7.87 3.01 -19.15
C LEU A 220 8.95 1.96 -19.39
N GLY A 221 9.90 2.23 -20.29
CA GLY A 221 11.05 1.35 -20.53
C GLY A 221 11.94 1.20 -19.30
N ALA A 222 12.17 2.30 -18.56
CA ALA A 222 12.87 2.24 -17.28
C ALA A 222 12.11 1.38 -16.25
N TYR A 223 10.79 1.56 -16.15
CA TYR A 223 9.94 0.79 -15.25
C TYR A 223 9.98 -0.72 -15.55
N GLU A 224 9.81 -1.09 -16.82
CA GLU A 224 9.93 -2.48 -17.29
C GLU A 224 11.29 -3.08 -16.95
N ALA A 225 12.38 -2.34 -17.20
CA ALA A 225 13.72 -2.78 -16.87
C ALA A 225 13.90 -3.01 -15.35
N ARG A 226 13.30 -2.15 -14.50
CA ARG A 226 13.32 -2.34 -13.04
C ARG A 226 12.54 -3.58 -12.63
N LEU A 227 11.35 -3.81 -13.18
CA LEU A 227 10.53 -5.00 -12.91
C LEU A 227 11.24 -6.29 -13.36
N SER A 228 11.83 -6.27 -14.55
CA SER A 228 12.56 -7.42 -15.11
C SER A 228 13.77 -7.78 -14.25
N PHE A 229 14.54 -6.79 -13.81
CA PHE A 229 15.62 -7.02 -12.86
C PHE A 229 15.09 -7.60 -11.55
N ALA A 230 14.04 -7.02 -10.97
CA ALA A 230 13.49 -7.48 -9.70
C ALA A 230 13.02 -8.94 -9.75
N ALA A 231 12.47 -9.37 -10.88
CA ALA A 231 12.10 -10.77 -11.14
C ALA A 231 13.31 -11.70 -11.33
N SER A 232 14.51 -11.18 -11.58
CA SER A 232 15.75 -11.97 -11.65
C SER A 232 16.47 -12.14 -10.30
N VAL A 233 16.15 -11.32 -9.29
CA VAL A 233 16.81 -11.40 -7.98
C VAL A 233 16.38 -12.69 -7.26
N PRO A 234 17.33 -13.57 -6.86
CA PRO A 234 17.01 -14.87 -6.25
C PRO A 234 16.08 -14.78 -5.03
N VAL A 235 16.33 -13.81 -4.13
CA VAL A 235 15.52 -13.62 -2.91
C VAL A 235 14.04 -13.33 -3.21
N ASN A 236 13.74 -12.68 -4.34
CA ASN A 236 12.37 -12.40 -4.75
C ASN A 236 11.69 -13.66 -5.33
N ARG A 237 12.46 -14.57 -5.92
CA ARG A 237 11.96 -15.85 -6.44
C ARG A 237 11.69 -16.85 -5.32
N GLU A 238 12.56 -16.93 -4.31
CA GLU A 238 12.35 -17.84 -3.18
C GLU A 238 11.03 -17.57 -2.41
N LEU A 239 10.51 -16.34 -2.50
CA LEU A 239 9.27 -15.89 -1.86
C LEU A 239 8.06 -15.80 -2.82
N THR A 240 8.23 -16.12 -4.10
CA THR A 240 7.16 -16.12 -5.10
C THR A 240 7.13 -17.46 -5.85
N LEU A 241 6.01 -17.85 -6.45
CA LEU A 241 5.90 -19.16 -7.12
C LEU A 241 6.62 -19.21 -8.50
N ALA A 242 7.69 -18.43 -8.68
CA ALA A 242 8.36 -18.19 -9.97
C ALA A 242 9.76 -18.82 -10.04
#